data_AF-A0A7Z1KIH9-F1
#
_entry.id   AF-A0A7Z1KIH9-F1
#
_cell.length_a   1.000
_cell.length_b   1.000
_cell.length_c   1.000
_cell.angle_alpha   90.00
_cell.angle_beta   90.00
_cell.angle_gamma   90.00
#
_symmetry.space_group_name_H-M   'P 1'
#
loop_
_entity.id
_entity.type
_entity.pdbx_description
1 polymer ?
#
loop_
_entity_poly.entity_id
_entity_poly.type
_entity_poly.pdbx_seq_one_letter_code
_entity_poly.pdbx_strand_id
1 'polypeptide(L)'
;ARSLDAIADQAKPVTVVVRVAQGETEAETTSNIIGGVTPDGKKTGMKALLSAQSQLGVKPRILGVPGHDTQAVATELLGVAQSLRGFAYLAANGCKTVEEAIAYRENFSQREGMLIWPDFINFDTVLK
;
A
#
# COMPACT_ATOMS: atom_id res chain seq x y z
N ALA A 1 -10.93 7.63 9.26
CA ALA A 1 -10.64 7.08 7.92
C ALA A 1 -10.40 5.59 8.11
N ARG A 2 -11.21 4.71 7.50
CA ARG A 2 -11.35 3.29 7.91
C ARG A 2 -10.02 2.60 8.28
N SER A 3 -9.00 2.70 7.43
CA SER A 3 -7.70 2.05 7.68
C SER A 3 -6.90 2.65 8.85
N LEU A 4 -6.97 3.97 9.05
CA LEU A 4 -6.28 4.63 10.17
C LEU A 4 -6.99 4.35 11.50
N ASP A 5 -8.33 4.27 11.47
CA ASP A 5 -9.13 3.92 12.64
C ASP A 5 -8.81 2.47 13.07
N ALA A 6 -8.75 1.54 12.10
CA ALA A 6 -8.35 0.15 12.35
C ALA A 6 -6.92 0.00 12.90
N ILE A 7 -5.97 0.83 12.46
CA ILE A 7 -4.62 0.84 13.05
C ILE A 7 -4.68 1.34 14.49
N ALA A 8 -5.42 2.42 14.75
CA ALA A 8 -5.55 3.05 16.06
C ALA A 8 -6.20 2.12 17.10
N ASP A 9 -7.14 1.28 16.67
CA ASP A 9 -7.80 0.28 17.52
C ASP A 9 -6.81 -0.78 18.02
N GLN A 10 -5.80 -1.12 17.21
CA GLN A 10 -4.79 -2.13 17.53
C GLN A 10 -3.55 -1.58 18.22
N ALA A 11 -3.07 -0.41 17.82
CA ALA A 11 -1.88 0.21 18.39
C ALA A 11 -1.83 1.72 18.12
N LYS A 12 -0.88 2.42 18.74
CA LYS A 12 -0.61 3.85 18.49
C LYS A 12 0.78 4.07 17.82
N PRO A 13 1.02 3.52 16.62
CA PRO A 13 2.31 3.69 15.95
C PRO A 13 2.44 5.08 15.32
N VAL A 14 3.68 5.49 15.05
CA VAL A 14 3.93 6.65 14.18
C VAL A 14 3.65 6.25 12.74
N THR A 15 2.71 6.94 12.10
CA THR A 15 2.30 6.65 10.71
C THR A 15 2.73 7.76 9.76
N VAL A 16 3.32 7.38 8.63
CA VAL A 16 3.57 8.30 7.50
C VAL A 16 2.48 8.09 6.46
N VAL A 17 1.67 9.11 6.21
CA VAL A 17 0.52 9.01 5.29
C VAL A 17 0.78 9.89 4.06
N VAL A 18 0.80 9.26 2.89
CA VAL A 18 0.85 9.96 1.60
C VAL A 18 -0.53 9.93 0.99
N ARG A 19 -1.16 11.10 0.88
CA ARG A 19 -2.46 11.24 0.22
C ARG A 19 -2.25 11.44 -1.28
N VAL A 20 -3.03 10.73 -2.07
CA VAL A 20 -3.04 10.84 -3.53
C VAL A 20 -4.44 11.27 -3.99
N ALA A 21 -4.52 12.00 -5.09
CA ALA A 21 -5.79 12.36 -5.68
C ALA A 21 -6.42 11.13 -6.34
N GLN A 22 -7.72 10.95 -6.14
CA GLN A 22 -8.49 9.98 -6.91
C GLN A 22 -8.61 10.47 -8.36
N GLY A 23 -8.30 9.59 -9.31
CA GLY A 23 -8.48 9.86 -10.74
C GLY A 23 -9.93 9.65 -11.17
N GLU A 24 -10.25 10.04 -12.40
CA GLU A 24 -11.56 9.77 -13.01
C GLU A 24 -11.72 8.28 -13.33
N THR A 25 -10.60 7.58 -13.52
CA THR A 25 -10.54 6.13 -13.74
C THR A 25 -9.69 5.42 -12.68
N GLU A 26 -9.87 4.11 -12.54
CA GLU A 26 -9.02 3.28 -11.68
C GLU A 26 -7.56 3.25 -12.15
N ALA A 27 -7.34 3.33 -13.47
CA ALA A 27 -6.01 3.38 -14.06
C ALA A 27 -5.29 4.69 -13.69
N GLU A 28 -5.99 5.83 -13.74
CA GLU A 28 -5.45 7.11 -13.28
C GLU A 28 -5.19 7.10 -11.77
N THR A 29 -6.09 6.52 -10.98
CA THR A 29 -5.90 6.37 -9.54
C THR A 29 -4.66 5.51 -9.24
N THR A 30 -4.50 4.39 -9.96
CA THR A 30 -3.32 3.52 -9.87
C THR A 30 -2.04 4.28 -10.22
N SER A 31 -2.05 5.07 -11.30
CA SER A 31 -0.93 5.92 -11.70
C SER A 31 -0.57 6.95 -10.62
N ASN A 32 -1.58 7.60 -10.02
CA ASN A 32 -1.39 8.56 -8.93
C ASN A 32 -0.80 7.91 -7.67
N ILE A 33 -1.21 6.67 -7.35
CA ILE A 33 -0.67 5.88 -6.23
C ILE A 33 0.79 5.52 -6.46
N ILE A 34 1.13 4.98 -7.63
CA ILE A 34 2.51 4.64 -8.00
C ILE A 34 3.38 5.91 -7.99
N GLY A 35 2.85 6.98 -8.57
CA GLY A 35 3.50 8.26 -8.63
C GLY A 35 4.84 8.22 -9.36
N GLY A 36 5.61 9.28 -9.17
CA GLY A 36 6.83 9.51 -9.94
C GLY A 36 7.76 10.48 -9.26
N VAL A 37 8.66 11.02 -10.07
CA VAL A 37 9.48 12.18 -9.73
C VAL A 37 9.08 13.28 -10.70
N THR A 38 8.60 14.41 -10.17
CA THR A 38 8.27 15.56 -11.01
C THR A 38 9.56 16.17 -11.59
N PRO A 39 9.47 17.01 -12.64
CA PRO A 39 10.64 17.73 -13.16
C PRO A 39 11.41 18.52 -12.10
N ASP A 40 10.71 19.02 -11.08
CA ASP A 40 11.29 19.73 -9.93
C ASP A 40 11.95 18.81 -8.89
N GLY A 41 12.06 17.51 -9.17
CA GLY A 41 12.65 16.51 -8.27
C GLY A 41 11.75 16.04 -7.13
N LYS A 42 10.47 16.47 -7.10
CA LYS A 42 9.54 16.08 -6.03
C LYS A 42 9.02 14.67 -6.26
N LYS A 43 9.18 13.79 -5.26
CA LYS A 43 8.60 12.44 -5.29
C LYS A 43 7.11 12.50 -4.95
N THR A 44 6.29 11.81 -5.72
CA THR A 44 4.84 11.71 -5.54
C THR A 44 4.42 10.26 -5.31
N GLY A 45 3.16 10.04 -4.88
CA GLY A 45 2.64 8.71 -4.60
C GLY A 45 3.50 7.94 -3.61
N MET A 46 3.64 6.64 -3.80
CA MET A 46 4.43 5.77 -2.94
C MET A 46 5.93 6.10 -2.94
N LYS A 47 6.47 6.71 -3.99
CA LYS A 47 7.88 7.15 -4.03
C LYS A 47 8.17 8.23 -3.00
N ALA A 48 7.15 8.98 -2.55
CA ALA A 48 7.29 9.95 -1.48
C ALA A 48 7.71 9.32 -0.14
N LEU A 49 7.40 8.03 0.09
CA LEU A 49 7.80 7.30 1.29
C LEU A 49 9.34 7.19 1.43
N LEU A 50 10.06 7.21 0.29
CA LEU A 50 11.53 7.23 0.28
C LEU A 50 12.12 8.51 0.86
N SER A 51 11.34 9.60 0.90
CA SER A 51 11.75 10.88 1.47
C SER A 51 11.31 11.06 2.93
N ALA A 52 10.56 10.11 3.49
CA ALA A 52 10.02 10.24 4.84
C ALA A 52 11.10 10.40 5.91
N GLN A 53 12.22 9.68 5.78
CA GLN A 53 13.31 9.74 6.77
C GLN A 53 13.96 11.13 6.80
N SER A 54 14.18 11.77 5.64
CA SER A 54 14.81 13.09 5.58
C SER A 54 13.86 14.23 5.95
N GLN A 55 12.57 14.09 5.69
CA GLN A 55 11.59 15.14 5.97
C GLN A 55 10.98 15.07 7.37
N LEU A 56 10.73 13.85 7.86
CA LEU A 56 9.98 13.60 9.09
C LEU A 56 10.82 12.92 10.18
N GLY A 57 12.08 12.55 9.88
CA GLY A 57 12.95 11.81 10.79
C GLY A 57 12.55 10.34 11.01
N VAL A 58 11.49 9.87 10.35
CA VAL A 58 10.94 8.52 10.53
C VAL A 58 11.09 7.72 9.25
N LYS A 59 11.66 6.53 9.37
CA LYS A 59 11.79 5.59 8.27
C LYS A 59 10.64 4.57 8.32
N PRO A 60 9.66 4.62 7.40
CA PRO A 60 8.57 3.65 7.41
C PRO A 60 9.10 2.25 7.09
N ARG A 61 8.69 1.26 7.90
CA ARG A 61 9.14 -0.14 7.80
C ARG A 61 8.02 -1.12 7.48
N ILE A 62 6.78 -0.72 7.70
CA ILE A 62 5.56 -1.46 7.38
C ILE A 62 4.82 -0.63 6.35
N LEU A 63 4.63 -1.19 5.16
CA LEU A 63 4.03 -0.52 4.01
C LEU A 63 2.76 -1.25 3.58
N GLY A 64 1.79 -0.47 3.09
CA GLY A 64 0.54 -0.99 2.55
C GLY A 64 -0.18 0.10 1.78
N VAL A 65 -1.04 -0.31 0.83
CA VAL A 65 -1.96 0.58 0.10
C VAL A 65 -3.38 0.03 0.30
N PRO A 66 -4.05 0.35 1.41
CA PRO A 66 -5.33 -0.25 1.75
C PRO A 66 -6.37 0.01 0.65
N GLY A 67 -6.95 -1.07 0.11
CA GLY A 67 -8.05 -1.02 -0.87
C GLY A 67 -7.66 -0.68 -2.31
N HIS A 68 -6.38 -0.39 -2.60
CA HIS A 68 -5.91 -0.02 -3.94
C HIS A 68 -4.60 -0.71 -4.35
N ASP A 69 -4.31 -1.86 -3.76
CA ASP A 69 -3.14 -2.71 -4.02
C ASP A 69 -3.35 -3.64 -5.21
N THR A 70 -3.69 -3.07 -6.36
CA THR A 70 -3.68 -3.78 -7.64
C THR A 70 -2.29 -4.36 -7.92
N GLN A 71 -2.19 -5.36 -8.82
CA GLN A 71 -0.90 -6.00 -9.14
C GLN A 71 0.20 -4.99 -9.51
N ALA A 72 -0.14 -3.92 -10.24
CA ALA A 72 0.80 -2.87 -10.61
C ALA A 72 1.29 -2.08 -9.38
N VAL A 73 0.37 -1.69 -8.49
CA VAL A 73 0.71 -0.99 -7.24
C VAL A 73 1.54 -1.90 -6.32
N ALA A 74 1.15 -3.16 -6.18
CA ALA A 74 1.86 -4.15 -5.38
C ALA A 74 3.30 -4.35 -5.86
N THR A 75 3.52 -4.44 -7.17
CA THR A 75 4.85 -4.59 -7.78
C THR A 75 5.76 -3.42 -7.39
N GLU A 76 5.27 -2.20 -7.55
CA GLU A 76 6.03 -0.99 -7.20
C GLU A 76 6.22 -0.85 -5.68
N LEU A 77 5.22 -1.25 -4.87
CA LEU A 77 5.30 -1.22 -3.41
C LEU A 77 6.42 -2.12 -2.89
N LEU A 78 6.59 -3.29 -3.51
CA LEU A 78 7.68 -4.21 -3.16
C LEU A 78 9.05 -3.62 -3.49
N GLY A 79 9.19 -2.91 -4.61
CA GLY A 79 10.43 -2.19 -4.94
C GLY A 79 10.74 -1.06 -3.93
N VAL A 80 9.72 -0.33 -3.49
CA VAL A 80 9.85 0.68 -2.43
C VAL A 80 10.20 0.03 -1.09
N ALA A 81 9.58 -1.11 -0.75
CA ALA A 81 9.87 -1.87 0.46
C ALA A 81 11.33 -2.31 0.51
N GLN A 82 11.86 -2.86 -0.58
CA GLN A 82 13.28 -3.22 -0.71
C GLN A 82 14.21 -2.03 -0.46
N SER A 83 13.92 -0.88 -1.08
CA SER A 83 14.70 0.35 -0.93
C SER A 83 14.69 0.86 0.52
N LEU A 84 13.54 0.77 1.19
CA LEU A 84 13.41 1.13 2.61
C LEU A 84 13.90 0.02 3.55
N ARG A 85 14.28 -1.15 3.03
CA ARG A 85 14.49 -2.38 3.81
C ARG A 85 13.29 -2.68 4.74
N GLY A 86 12.09 -2.29 4.32
CA GLY A 86 10.83 -2.51 5.01
C GLY A 86 10.13 -3.76 4.51
N PHE A 87 8.86 -3.88 4.85
CA PHE A 87 8.01 -5.01 4.48
C PHE A 87 6.65 -4.48 4.01
N ALA A 88 6.19 -4.97 2.86
CA ALA A 88 4.92 -4.62 2.25
C ALA A 88 3.88 -5.71 2.54
N TYR A 89 2.74 -5.27 3.06
CA TYR A 89 1.56 -6.11 3.22
C TYR A 89 0.59 -5.82 2.08
N LEU A 90 0.27 -6.88 1.34
CA LEU A 90 -0.59 -6.84 0.17
C LEU A 90 -1.83 -7.67 0.48
N ALA A 91 -3.01 -7.13 0.23
CA ALA A 91 -4.20 -7.94 0.05
C ALA A 91 -4.10 -8.65 -1.30
N ALA A 92 -4.59 -9.88 -1.35
CA ALA A 92 -4.79 -10.59 -2.61
C ALA A 92 -6.00 -9.98 -3.35
N ASN A 93 -5.80 -8.77 -3.89
CA ASN A 93 -6.85 -7.93 -4.43
C ASN A 93 -7.60 -8.65 -5.56
N GLY A 94 -8.92 -8.79 -5.41
CA GLY A 94 -9.78 -9.47 -6.37
C GLY A 94 -9.78 -11.00 -6.29
N CYS A 95 -8.95 -11.63 -5.45
CA CYS A 95 -8.90 -13.08 -5.29
C CYS A 95 -10.05 -13.57 -4.39
N LYS A 96 -10.94 -14.37 -4.97
CA LYS A 96 -12.09 -14.99 -4.27
C LYS A 96 -11.77 -16.37 -3.74
N THR A 97 -10.80 -17.06 -4.34
CA THR A 97 -10.40 -18.41 -3.92
C THR A 97 -8.93 -18.46 -3.49
N VAL A 98 -8.57 -19.53 -2.79
CA VAL A 98 -7.18 -19.77 -2.36
C VAL A 98 -6.27 -19.94 -3.57
N GLU A 99 -6.75 -20.61 -4.63
CA GLU A 99 -5.99 -20.88 -5.85
C GLU A 99 -5.65 -19.57 -6.58
N GLU A 100 -6.60 -18.63 -6.65
CA GLU A 100 -6.37 -17.30 -7.21
C GLU A 100 -5.34 -16.52 -6.38
N ALA A 101 -5.38 -16.63 -5.05
CA ALA A 101 -4.40 -15.98 -4.18
C ALA A 101 -3.00 -16.59 -4.33
N ILE A 102 -2.89 -17.91 -4.50
CA ILE A 102 -1.62 -18.59 -4.78
C ILE A 102 -1.08 -18.13 -6.14
N ALA A 103 -1.89 -18.14 -7.19
CA ALA A 103 -1.49 -17.65 -8.50
C ALA A 103 -1.11 -16.16 -8.48
N TYR A 104 -1.82 -15.34 -7.69
CA TYR A 104 -1.44 -13.94 -7.49
C TYR A 104 -0.06 -13.81 -6.84
N ARG A 105 0.25 -14.64 -5.83
CA ARG A 105 1.55 -14.65 -5.15
C ARG A 105 2.70 -14.98 -6.10
N GLU A 106 2.48 -15.78 -7.14
CA GLU A 106 3.51 -16.15 -8.13
C GLU A 106 3.99 -14.97 -8.98
N ASN A 107 3.21 -13.90 -9.09
CA ASN A 107 3.62 -12.67 -9.79
C ASN A 107 4.76 -11.92 -9.08
N PHE A 108 5.06 -12.26 -7.82
CA PHE A 108 6.03 -11.57 -6.99
C PHE A 108 7.14 -12.51 -6.54
N SER A 109 8.40 -12.08 -6.65
CA SER A 109 9.56 -12.85 -6.16
C SER A 109 10.25 -12.18 -4.97
N GLN A 110 9.83 -10.96 -4.64
CA GLN A 110 10.41 -10.15 -3.58
C GLN A 110 10.13 -10.77 -2.21
N ARG A 111 11.16 -10.81 -1.37
CA ARG A 111 11.10 -11.38 -0.02
C ARG A 111 10.43 -10.45 0.98
N GLU A 112 10.38 -9.17 0.63
CA GLU A 112 9.82 -8.05 1.40
C GLU A 112 8.30 -7.94 1.27
N GLY A 113 7.63 -8.94 0.69
CA GLY A 113 6.19 -8.97 0.48
C GLY A 113 5.50 -10.10 1.25
N MET A 114 4.44 -9.77 1.97
CA MET A 114 3.51 -10.74 2.51
C MET A 114 2.11 -10.50 1.97
N LEU A 115 1.56 -11.57 1.39
CA LEU A 115 0.19 -11.60 0.94
C LEU A 115 -0.72 -11.99 2.10
N ILE A 116 -1.80 -11.24 2.29
CA ILE A 116 -2.86 -11.50 3.27
C ILE A 116 -4.14 -11.86 2.51
N TRP A 117 -4.67 -13.04 2.81
CA TRP A 117 -5.95 -13.54 2.33
C TRP A 117 -6.54 -14.50 3.37
N PRO A 118 -7.88 -14.57 3.55
CA PRO A 118 -8.92 -13.75 2.91
C PRO A 118 -8.99 -12.34 3.49
N ASP A 119 -9.84 -11.49 2.90
CA ASP A 119 -10.10 -10.15 3.41
C ASP A 119 -10.82 -10.20 4.77
N PHE A 120 -10.64 -9.15 5.57
CA PHE A 120 -11.17 -9.07 6.93
C PHE A 120 -12.68 -8.75 6.91
N ILE A 121 -13.45 -9.49 7.71
CA ILE A 121 -14.87 -9.21 7.92
C ILE A 121 -15.00 -8.43 9.24
N ASN A 122 -15.39 -7.15 9.13
CA ASN A 122 -15.72 -6.32 10.29
C ASN A 122 -17.23 -6.02 10.34
N PHE A 123 -17.78 -5.94 11.56
CA PHE A 123 -19.13 -5.46 11.79
C PHE A 123 -19.17 -3.93 11.69
N ASP A 124 -19.72 -3.40 10.59
CA ASP A 124 -19.91 -1.96 10.38
C ASP A 124 -21.28 -1.54 10.95
N THR A 125 -21.29 -0.61 11.91
CA THR A 125 -22.51 -0.07 12.54
C THR A 125 -23.07 1.18 11.84
N VAL A 126 -22.36 1.69 10.82
CA VAL A 126 -22.68 2.97 10.14
C VAL A 126 -23.34 2.74 8.77
N LEU A 127 -23.21 1.54 8.19
CA LEU A 127 -23.92 1.15 6.96
C LEU A 127 -25.41 0.89 7.27
N LYS A 128 -26.24 1.90 7.01
CA LYS A 128 -27.66 1.75 6.65
C LYS A 128 -27.81 2.01 5.15
#